data_AF-A0A7S1H7A4-F1
#
_entry.id   AF-A0A7S1H7A4-F1
#
_cell.length_a   1.000
_cell.length_b   1.000
_cell.length_c   1.000
_cell.angle_alpha   90.00
_cell.angle_beta   90.00
_cell.angle_gamma   90.00
#
_symmetry.space_group_name_H-M   'P 1'
#
loop_
_entity.id
_entity.type
_entity.pdbx_description
1 polymer ?
#
loop_
_entity_poly.entity_id
_entity_poly.type
_entity_poly.pdbx_seq_one_letter_code
_entity_poly.pdbx_strand_id
1 'polypeptide(L)'
;MPDRVSQLALSLAARSDHPVAQAIARGLMGEARPVYEFAAAAGRGVTGRVDGMALLLGNHRWIHEHGLCTPALEAAMQAHEAEGRTVSLLADEGGVLALFAVADTAKPSSREAVAALRELGITPVMLTGDNPTTAQAIARQLGIDEVRAELLPQDKQAAI
;
A
#
# COMPACT_ATOMS: atom_id res chain seq x y z
N MET A 1 -26.58 3.80 0.77
CA MET A 1 -25.96 3.82 -0.58
C MET A 1 -24.46 3.84 -0.37
N PRO A 2 -23.65 3.03 -1.07
CA PRO A 2 -22.21 3.19 -1.02
C PRO A 2 -21.85 4.59 -1.48
N ASP A 3 -20.92 5.25 -0.79
CA ASP A 3 -20.39 6.55 -1.23
C ASP A 3 -19.74 6.41 -2.60
N ARG A 4 -19.87 7.45 -3.45
CA ARG A 4 -19.38 7.44 -4.84
C ARG A 4 -17.88 7.15 -4.89
N VAL A 5 -17.12 7.74 -3.98
CA VAL A 5 -15.67 7.55 -3.87
C VAL A 5 -15.32 6.07 -3.62
N SER A 6 -16.08 5.40 -2.75
CA SER A 6 -15.91 3.97 -2.50
C SER A 6 -16.17 3.11 -3.74
N GLN A 7 -17.17 3.44 -4.57
CA GLN A 7 -17.40 2.71 -5.84
C GLN A 7 -16.26 2.91 -6.83
N LEU A 8 -15.70 4.13 -6.94
CA LEU A 8 -14.57 4.41 -7.82
C LEU A 8 -13.31 3.64 -7.38
N ALA A 9 -13.00 3.67 -6.08
CA ALA A 9 -11.90 2.90 -5.50
C ALA A 9 -12.08 1.39 -5.72
N LEU A 10 -13.27 0.85 -5.44
CA LEU A 10 -13.60 -0.56 -5.66
C LEU A 10 -13.36 -0.97 -7.13
N SER A 11 -13.78 -0.13 -8.08
CA SER A 11 -13.66 -0.41 -9.50
C SER A 11 -12.21 -0.57 -9.94
N LEU A 12 -11.32 0.34 -9.53
CA LEU A 12 -9.88 0.24 -9.80
C LEU A 12 -9.23 -0.92 -9.03
N ALA A 13 -9.52 -1.04 -7.74
CA ALA A 13 -8.89 -2.01 -6.85
C ALA A 13 -9.20 -3.45 -7.28
N ALA A 14 -10.44 -3.73 -7.71
CA ALA A 14 -10.87 -5.06 -8.16
C ALA A 14 -10.17 -5.54 -9.46
N ARG A 15 -9.52 -4.63 -10.20
CA ARG A 15 -8.79 -4.95 -11.45
C ARG A 15 -7.31 -5.27 -11.22
N SER A 16 -6.80 -5.06 -10.00
CA SER A 16 -5.39 -5.25 -9.66
C SER A 16 -5.18 -6.55 -8.89
N ASP A 17 -4.17 -7.33 -9.27
CA ASP A 17 -3.76 -8.53 -8.52
C ASP A 17 -2.90 -8.21 -7.29
N HIS A 18 -2.61 -6.93 -7.03
CA HIS A 18 -1.78 -6.55 -5.89
C HIS A 18 -2.51 -6.83 -4.56
N PRO A 19 -1.86 -7.45 -3.56
CA PRO A 19 -2.51 -7.81 -2.29
C PRO A 19 -3.21 -6.65 -1.57
N VAL A 20 -2.60 -5.47 -1.57
CA VAL A 20 -3.19 -4.25 -0.99
C VAL A 20 -4.45 -3.81 -1.75
N ALA A 21 -4.44 -3.86 -3.08
CA ALA A 21 -5.61 -3.50 -3.88
C ALA A 21 -6.75 -4.50 -3.65
N GLN A 22 -6.44 -5.80 -3.59
CA GLN A 22 -7.40 -6.84 -3.24
C GLN A 22 -7.99 -6.64 -1.82
N ALA A 23 -7.16 -6.21 -0.86
CA ALA A 23 -7.65 -5.88 0.47
C ALA A 23 -8.61 -4.68 0.47
N ILE A 24 -8.29 -3.62 -0.28
CA ILE A 24 -9.17 -2.46 -0.48
C ILE A 24 -10.48 -2.90 -1.11
N ALA A 25 -10.44 -3.65 -2.22
CA ALA A 25 -11.63 -4.12 -2.91
C ALA A 25 -12.55 -4.95 -2.01
N ARG A 26 -11.98 -5.86 -1.20
CA ARG A 26 -12.75 -6.66 -0.22
C ARG A 26 -13.34 -5.85 0.92
N GLY A 27 -12.72 -4.73 1.29
CA GLY A 27 -13.17 -3.85 2.37
C GLY A 27 -14.28 -2.89 1.95
N LEU A 28 -14.55 -2.74 0.65
CA LEU A 28 -15.54 -1.83 0.12
C LEU A 28 -16.82 -2.58 -0.26
N MET A 29 -17.97 -1.94 -0.03
CA MET A 29 -19.28 -2.50 -0.41
C MET A 29 -19.79 -1.90 -1.72
N GLY A 30 -20.55 -2.70 -2.47
CA GLY A 30 -21.17 -2.29 -3.73
C GLY A 30 -20.70 -3.12 -4.91
N GLU A 31 -20.98 -2.64 -6.11
CA GLU A 31 -20.58 -3.29 -7.36
C GLU A 31 -19.53 -2.44 -8.07
N ALA A 32 -18.51 -3.11 -8.61
CA ALA A 32 -17.50 -2.47 -9.43
C ALA A 32 -18.11 -1.98 -10.75
N ARG A 33 -17.71 -0.79 -11.17
CA ARG A 33 -18.07 -0.21 -12.46
C ARG A 33 -17.05 -0.61 -13.54
N PRO A 34 -17.42 -0.52 -14.83
CA PRO A 34 -16.48 -0.70 -15.91
C PRO A 34 -15.28 0.26 -15.79
N VAL A 35 -14.07 -0.29 -15.89
CA VAL A 35 -12.83 0.47 -15.93
C VAL A 35 -12.26 0.43 -17.33
N TYR A 36 -12.05 1.60 -17.93
CA TYR A 36 -11.40 1.78 -19.21
C TYR A 36 -9.94 2.22 -19.02
N GLU A 37 -9.10 2.01 -20.02
CA GLU A 37 -7.70 2.49 -20.01
C GLU A 37 -6.91 2.05 -18.75
N PHE A 38 -7.23 0.85 -18.23
CA PHE A 38 -6.59 0.35 -17.02
C PHE A 38 -5.11 0.05 -17.27
N ALA A 39 -4.24 0.60 -16.42
CA ALA A 39 -2.80 0.34 -16.47
C ALA A 39 -2.21 0.22 -15.07
N ALA A 40 -1.29 -0.74 -14.90
CA ALA A 40 -0.51 -0.90 -13.67
C ALA A 40 0.86 -0.23 -13.83
N ALA A 41 1.23 0.60 -12.85
CA ALA A 41 2.54 1.21 -12.74
C ALA A 41 3.32 0.51 -11.63
N ALA A 42 4.34 -0.26 -12.01
CA ALA A 42 5.14 -1.05 -11.07
C ALA A 42 5.74 -0.16 -9.96
N GLY A 43 5.55 -0.58 -8.70
CA GLY A 43 6.00 0.17 -7.52
C GLY A 43 5.25 1.47 -7.25
N ARG A 44 4.15 1.75 -7.95
CA ARG A 44 3.36 2.98 -7.79
C ARG A 44 1.88 2.72 -7.52
N GLY A 45 1.24 1.88 -8.33
CA GLY A 45 -0.19 1.60 -8.21
C GLY A 45 -0.86 1.29 -9.55
N VAL A 46 -2.12 1.69 -9.69
CA VAL A 46 -2.93 1.52 -10.91
C VAL A 46 -3.62 2.81 -11.32
N THR A 47 -3.90 2.93 -12.62
CA THR A 47 -4.71 4.00 -13.22
C THR A 47 -5.86 3.41 -14.00
N GLY A 48 -6.86 4.23 -14.29
CA GLY A 48 -7.94 3.88 -15.20
C GLY A 48 -9.01 4.97 -15.24
N ARG A 49 -10.00 4.77 -16.09
CA ARG A 49 -11.15 5.67 -16.24
C ARG A 49 -12.44 4.99 -15.84
N VAL A 50 -13.19 5.61 -14.95
CA VAL A 50 -14.50 5.13 -14.46
C VAL A 50 -15.50 6.27 -14.63
N ASP A 51 -16.63 5.99 -15.29
CA ASP A 51 -17.63 7.02 -15.63
C ASP A 51 -17.03 8.26 -16.33
N GLY A 52 -15.98 8.06 -17.14
CA GLY A 52 -15.27 9.11 -17.86
C GLY A 52 -14.22 9.88 -17.03
N MET A 53 -14.15 9.66 -15.72
CA MET A 53 -13.20 10.30 -14.81
C MET A 53 -11.86 9.56 -14.83
N ALA A 54 -10.75 10.27 -15.07
CA ALA A 54 -9.41 9.73 -14.92
C ALA A 54 -9.06 9.61 -13.44
N LEU A 55 -8.62 8.42 -13.05
CA LEU A 55 -8.36 8.08 -11.67
C LEU A 55 -7.03 7.36 -11.54
N LEU A 56 -6.38 7.58 -10.41
CA LEU A 56 -5.24 6.81 -9.96
C LEU A 56 -5.48 6.28 -8.54
N LEU A 57 -5.05 5.04 -8.30
CA LEU A 57 -5.01 4.41 -6.98
C LEU A 57 -3.57 3.95 -6.73
N GLY A 58 -2.87 4.61 -5.80
CA GLY A 58 -1.46 4.32 -5.60
C GLY A 58 -0.84 4.90 -4.33
N ASN A 59 0.47 4.73 -4.22
CA ASN A 59 1.23 5.08 -3.02
C ASN A 59 1.53 6.58 -2.90
N HIS A 60 2.09 6.94 -1.75
CA HIS A 60 2.52 8.31 -1.43
C HIS A 60 3.38 8.94 -2.54
N ARG A 61 4.45 8.25 -2.93
CA ARG A 61 5.41 8.74 -3.91
C ARG A 61 4.73 9.19 -5.20
N TRP A 62 3.78 8.41 -5.68
CA TRP A 62 3.10 8.73 -6.93
C TRP A 62 2.17 9.94 -6.82
N ILE A 63 1.46 10.08 -5.69
CA ILE A 63 0.63 11.26 -5.38
C ILE A 63 1.49 12.53 -5.29
N HIS A 64 2.66 12.44 -4.64
CA HIS A 64 3.60 13.54 -4.56
C HIS A 64 4.17 13.91 -5.94
N GLU A 65 4.55 12.93 -6.76
CA GLU A 65 5.01 13.15 -8.16
C GLU A 65 3.94 13.86 -9.03
N HIS A 66 2.65 13.70 -8.72
CA HIS A 66 1.55 14.40 -9.40
C HIS A 66 1.21 15.77 -8.80
N GLY A 67 1.92 16.20 -7.75
CA GLY A 67 1.64 17.48 -7.08
C GLY A 67 0.31 17.50 -6.32
N LEU A 68 -0.24 16.34 -5.98
CA LEU A 68 -1.55 16.21 -5.31
C LEU A 68 -1.42 16.11 -3.78
N CYS A 69 -0.20 16.23 -3.24
CA CYS A 69 0.05 16.15 -1.80
C CYS A 69 -0.17 17.50 -1.12
N THR A 70 -0.67 17.45 0.12
CA THR A 70 -0.83 18.62 0.99
C THR A 70 -0.27 18.30 2.38
N PRO A 71 0.15 19.30 3.17
CA PRO A 71 0.69 19.05 4.51
C PRO A 71 -0.28 18.29 5.42
N ALA A 72 -1.59 18.54 5.29
CA ALA A 72 -2.61 17.82 6.06
C ALA A 72 -2.72 16.34 5.65
N LEU A 73 -2.61 16.06 4.34
CA LEU A 73 -2.62 14.69 3.83
C LEU A 73 -1.37 13.93 4.28
N GLU A 74 -0.19 14.54 4.18
CA GLU A 74 1.06 13.95 4.65
C GLU A 74 0.99 13.58 6.13
N ALA A 75 0.46 14.47 6.98
CA ALA A 75 0.29 14.20 8.41
C ALA A 75 -0.67 13.02 8.67
N ALA A 76 -1.78 12.92 7.93
CA ALA A 76 -2.72 11.82 8.05
C ALA A 76 -2.11 10.47 7.61
N MET A 77 -1.31 10.48 6.55
CA MET A 77 -0.60 9.30 6.08
C MET A 77 0.45 8.83 7.08
N GLN A 78 1.27 9.75 7.58
CA GLN A 78 2.33 9.45 8.56
C GLN A 78 1.76 8.80 9.83
N ALA A 79 0.59 9.24 10.30
CA ALA A 79 -0.07 8.63 11.46
C ALA A 79 -0.38 7.15 11.23
N HIS A 80 -0.89 6.79 10.04
CA HIS A 80 -1.18 5.40 9.70
C HIS A 80 0.07 4.57 9.44
N GLU A 81 1.06 5.13 8.76
CA GLU A 81 2.34 4.47 8.49
C GLU A 81 3.10 4.17 9.79
N ALA A 82 3.05 5.09 10.77
CA ALA A 82 3.63 4.89 12.09
C ALA A 82 3.00 3.72 12.86
N GLU A 83 1.73 3.41 12.57
CA GLU A 83 1.01 2.23 13.09
C GLU A 83 1.31 0.95 12.29
N GLY A 84 2.20 0.99 11.29
CA GLY A 84 2.55 -0.16 10.45
C GLY A 84 1.49 -0.50 9.41
N ARG A 85 0.66 0.46 9.01
CA ARG A 85 -0.31 0.28 7.92
C ARG A 85 0.32 0.71 6.59
N THR A 86 0.01 -0.01 5.53
CA THR A 86 0.32 0.39 4.16
C THR A 86 -0.75 1.34 3.69
N VAL A 87 -0.36 2.53 3.22
CA VAL A 87 -1.29 3.57 2.76
C VAL A 87 -1.37 3.59 1.23
N SER A 88 -2.59 3.65 0.71
CA SER A 88 -2.89 3.83 -0.71
C SER A 88 -3.92 4.94 -0.88
N LEU A 89 -3.82 5.73 -1.93
CA LEU A 89 -4.62 6.94 -2.14
C LEU A 89 -5.35 6.86 -3.47
N LEU A 90 -6.63 7.19 -3.46
CA LEU A 90 -7.41 7.42 -4.68
C LEU A 90 -7.38 8.91 -5.00
N ALA A 91 -7.07 9.26 -6.24
CA ALA A 91 -7.08 10.65 -6.70
C ALA A 91 -7.60 10.77 -8.14
N ASP A 92 -8.12 11.95 -8.46
CA ASP A 92 -8.40 12.42 -9.82
C ASP A 92 -7.54 13.66 -10.14
N GLU A 93 -7.83 14.36 -11.24
CA GLU A 93 -7.12 15.58 -11.64
C GLU A 93 -7.31 16.74 -10.65
N GLY A 94 -8.38 16.73 -9.85
CA GLY A 94 -8.71 17.77 -8.88
C GLY A 94 -8.09 17.56 -7.51
N GLY A 95 -7.66 16.34 -7.18
CA GLY A 95 -7.01 16.05 -5.90
C GLY A 95 -7.21 14.62 -5.40
N VAL A 96 -6.74 14.39 -4.18
CA VAL A 96 -6.94 13.14 -3.46
C VAL A 96 -8.39 13.06 -2.98
N LEU A 97 -9.08 12.00 -3.38
CA LEU A 97 -10.47 11.71 -3.05
C LEU A 97 -10.60 10.84 -1.79
N ALA A 98 -9.65 9.94 -1.56
CA ALA A 98 -9.66 9.05 -0.40
C ALA A 98 -8.27 8.53 -0.04
N LEU A 99 -8.10 8.19 1.25
CA LEU A 99 -6.96 7.48 1.82
C LEU A 99 -7.43 6.12 2.32
N PHE A 100 -6.70 5.07 1.95
CA PHE A 100 -6.91 3.71 2.41
C PHE A 100 -5.69 3.26 3.21
N ALA A 101 -5.90 2.91 4.49
CA ALA A 101 -4.85 2.36 5.34
C ALA A 101 -5.12 0.86 5.56
N VAL A 102 -4.28 0.01 4.96
CA VAL A 102 -4.39 -1.45 5.04
C VAL A 102 -3.39 -1.95 6.08
N ALA A 103 -3.89 -2.57 7.14
CA ALA A 103 -3.04 -3.20 8.14
C ALA A 103 -2.54 -4.56 7.63
N ASP A 104 -1.22 -4.74 7.53
CA ASP A 104 -0.63 -6.07 7.37
C ASP A 104 -0.33 -6.61 8.78
N THR A 105 -1.26 -7.42 9.30
CA THR A 105 -1.09 -8.00 10.64
C THR A 105 -0.15 -9.18 10.55
N ALA A 106 1.08 -9.00 11.02
CA ALA A 106 2.02 -10.10 11.13
C ALA A 106 1.42 -11.21 12.00
N LYS A 107 1.48 -12.45 11.51
CA LYS A 107 0.94 -13.60 12.25
C LYS A 107 1.73 -13.77 13.55
N PRO A 108 1.10 -14.20 14.67
CA PRO A 108 1.82 -14.52 15.90
C PRO A 108 3.01 -15.46 15.67
N SER A 109 2.84 -16.45 14.78
CA SER A 109 3.88 -17.40 14.37
C SER A 109 5.08 -16.75 13.69
N SER A 110 4.93 -15.58 13.06
CA SER A 110 6.06 -14.85 12.47
C SER A 110 7.03 -14.35 13.52
N ARG A 111 6.53 -13.89 14.68
CA ARG A 111 7.38 -13.46 15.80
C ARG A 111 8.15 -14.64 16.39
N GLU A 112 7.46 -15.78 16.58
CA GLU A 112 8.07 -17.01 17.08
C GLU A 112 9.17 -17.53 16.13
N ALA A 113 8.91 -17.49 14.82
CA ALA A 113 9.89 -17.90 13.82
C ALA A 113 11.14 -17.00 13.82
N VAL A 114 10.96 -15.68 13.93
CA VAL A 114 12.09 -14.73 14.03
C VAL A 114 12.92 -15.00 15.29
N ALA A 115 12.28 -15.26 16.43
CA ALA A 115 12.97 -15.61 17.67
C ALA A 115 13.78 -16.90 17.53
N ALA A 116 13.19 -17.96 16.97
CA ALA A 116 13.87 -19.24 16.75
C ALA A 116 15.08 -19.12 15.81
N LEU A 117 14.99 -18.31 14.75
CA LEU A 117 16.13 -18.05 13.86
C LEU A 117 17.29 -17.37 14.60
N ARG A 118 16.98 -16.39 15.47
CA ARG A 118 17.99 -15.70 16.29
C ARG A 118 18.66 -16.66 17.28
N GLU A 119 17.90 -17.57 17.90
CA GLU A 119 18.45 -18.61 18.80
C GLU A 119 19.42 -19.56 18.07
N LEU A 120 19.21 -19.77 16.77
CA LEU A 120 20.10 -20.53 15.90
C LEU A 120 21.32 -19.72 15.41
N GLY A 121 21.48 -18.46 15.81
CA GLY A 121 22.56 -17.57 15.35
C GLY A 121 22.37 -17.02 13.93
N ILE A 122 21.18 -17.17 13.35
CA ILE A 122 20.84 -16.64 12.02
C ILE A 122 20.28 -15.22 12.20
N THR A 123 20.78 -14.25 11.42
CA THR A 123 20.30 -12.86 11.45
C THR A 123 19.21 -12.66 10.40
N PRO A 124 17.93 -12.45 10.79
CA PRO A 124 16.86 -12.21 9.83
C PRO A 124 16.94 -10.79 9.27
N VAL A 125 16.69 -10.64 7.96
CA VAL A 125 16.60 -9.34 7.27
C VAL A 125 15.22 -9.22 6.61
N MET A 126 14.55 -8.08 6.78
CA MET A 126 13.25 -7.80 6.14
C MET A 126 13.44 -7.05 4.82
N LEU A 127 12.93 -7.61 3.73
CA LEU A 127 12.87 -6.95 2.41
C LEU A 127 11.41 -6.63 2.05
N THR A 128 11.05 -5.35 1.96
CA THR A 128 9.67 -4.93 1.61
C THR A 128 9.64 -3.84 0.54
N GLY A 129 8.50 -3.76 -0.16
CA GLY A 129 8.18 -2.66 -1.07
C GLY A 129 7.39 -1.53 -0.39
N ASP A 130 7.03 -1.69 0.90
CA ASP A 130 6.39 -0.63 1.68
C ASP A 130 7.35 0.54 1.94
N ASN A 131 6.80 1.69 2.33
CA ASN A 131 7.60 2.83 2.75
C ASN A 131 8.44 2.49 4.01
N PRO A 132 9.51 3.27 4.30
CA PRO A 132 10.42 2.99 5.41
C PRO A 132 9.74 3.03 6.78
N THR A 133 8.78 3.92 6.99
CA THR A 133 8.06 4.08 8.27
C THR A 133 7.24 2.84 8.60
N THR A 134 6.43 2.36 7.66
CA THR A 134 5.63 1.14 7.77
C THR A 134 6.54 -0.07 7.97
N ALA A 135 7.61 -0.19 7.18
CA ALA A 135 8.55 -1.31 7.27
C ALA A 135 9.23 -1.38 8.65
N GLN A 136 9.68 -0.24 9.19
CA GLN A 136 10.28 -0.16 10.53
C GLN A 136 9.26 -0.46 11.64
N ALA A 137 8.01 -0.03 11.50
CA ALA A 137 6.96 -0.34 12.46
C ALA A 137 6.72 -1.86 12.53
N ILE A 138 6.62 -2.54 11.37
CA ILE A 138 6.44 -4.00 11.30
C ILE A 138 7.67 -4.73 11.83
N ALA A 139 8.88 -4.31 11.45
CA ALA A 139 10.12 -4.92 11.92
C ALA A 139 10.30 -4.84 13.44
N ARG A 140 9.94 -3.71 14.06
CA ARG A 140 9.92 -3.57 15.53
C ARG A 140 8.91 -4.52 16.17
N GLN A 141 7.75 -4.73 15.56
CA GLN A 141 6.79 -5.71 16.05
C GLN A 141 7.35 -7.14 15.97
N LEU A 142 8.14 -7.46 14.95
CA LEU A 142 8.71 -8.80 14.76
C LEU A 142 10.05 -9.04 15.47
N GLY A 143 10.74 -7.99 15.93
CA GLY A 143 12.08 -8.10 16.50
C GLY A 143 13.17 -8.29 15.44
N ILE A 144 13.01 -7.66 14.27
CA ILE A 144 13.97 -7.67 13.17
C ILE A 144 14.76 -6.37 13.18
N ASP A 145 16.09 -6.48 13.17
CA ASP A 145 17.00 -5.34 13.30
C ASP A 145 17.40 -4.73 11.95
N GLU A 146 17.45 -5.54 10.87
CA GLU A 146 17.79 -5.07 9.52
C GLU A 146 16.56 -5.05 8.59
N VAL A 147 16.28 -3.87 8.00
CA VAL A 147 15.12 -3.65 7.13
C VAL A 147 15.56 -2.90 5.88
N ARG A 148 15.13 -3.38 4.70
CA ARG A 148 15.26 -2.69 3.42
C ARG A 148 13.87 -2.47 2.83
N ALA A 149 13.48 -1.20 2.75
CA ALA A 149 12.14 -0.75 2.34
C ALA A 149 12.18 -0.16 0.92
N GLU A 150 10.99 0.13 0.37
CA GLU A 150 10.79 0.72 -0.98
C GLU A 150 11.39 -0.09 -2.14
N LEU A 151 11.63 -1.38 -1.95
CA LEU A 151 12.23 -2.24 -2.97
C LEU A 151 11.21 -2.60 -4.06
N LEU A 152 11.59 -2.38 -5.32
CA LEU A 152 10.89 -2.96 -6.46
C LEU A 152 11.16 -4.47 -6.53
N PRO A 153 10.35 -5.26 -7.27
CA PRO A 153 10.58 -6.71 -7.40
C PRO A 153 12.01 -7.08 -7.86
N GLN A 154 12.59 -6.26 -8.73
CA GLN A 154 13.96 -6.42 -9.24
C GLN A 154 15.01 -6.11 -8.17
N ASP A 155 14.78 -5.10 -7.33
CA ASP A 155 15.70 -4.74 -6.24
C ASP A 155 15.73 -5.81 -5.15
N LYS A 156 14.61 -6.50 -4.91
CA LYS A 156 14.55 -7.63 -3.96
C LYS A 156 15.43 -8.79 -4.39
N GLN A 157 15.55 -9.06 -5.69
CA GLN A 157 16.44 -10.12 -6.21
C GLN A 157 17.92 -9.74 -6.09
N ALA A 158 18.26 -8.47 -6.30
CA ALA A 158 19.65 -7.99 -6.17
C ALA A 158 20.12 -7.87 -4.70
N ALA A 159 19.19 -7.89 -3.74
CA ALA A 159 19.48 -7.73 -2.32
C ALA A 159 19.95 -9.02 -1.61
N ILE A 160 19.94 -10.16 -2.31
CA ILE A 160 20.24 -11.52 -1.79
C ILE A 160 21.52 -12.06 -2.43
#